data_AF-A0A2D5VD63-F1
#
_entry.id   AF-A0A2D5VD63-F1
#
_cell.length_a   1.000
_cell.length_b   1.000
_cell.length_c   1.000
_cell.angle_alpha   90.00
_cell.angle_beta   90.00
_cell.angle_gamma   90.00
#
_symmetry.space_group_name_H-M   'P 1'
#
loop_
_entity.id
_entity.type
_entity.pdbx_description
1 polymer ?
#
loop_
_entity_poly.entity_id
_entity_poly.type
_entity_poly.pdbx_seq_one_letter_code
_entity_poly.pdbx_strand_id
1 'polypeptide(L)'
;MLETDTVVYGISRDNEKSHREFQKEYQFGFPLLADTDLEVSRLYSSIREDNGMSSRTTFVIDKAGYIRSINRKVNIPEHGSEVLETVQETTQYQIRVGQPAPDFVAYDENNIGYQLSAFKSKKRVVLSFYPMDMTPG
;
A
#
# COMPACT_ATOMS: atom_id res chain seq x y z
N MET A 1 -26.74 0.62 6.77
CA MET A 1 -25.33 0.25 6.58
C MET A 1 -24.56 1.56 6.53
N LEU A 2 -23.81 1.92 7.57
CA LEU A 2 -23.07 3.18 7.58
C LEU A 2 -21.90 3.01 6.61
N GLU A 3 -22.03 3.55 5.39
CA GLU A 3 -20.90 3.69 4.48
C GLU A 3 -19.84 4.50 5.22
N THR A 4 -18.74 3.86 5.57
CA THR A 4 -17.61 4.58 6.15
C THR A 4 -17.15 5.61 5.14
N ASP A 5 -16.89 6.82 5.60
CA ASP A 5 -16.39 7.95 4.82
C ASP A 5 -14.90 7.75 4.42
N THR A 6 -14.59 6.55 3.93
CA THR A 6 -13.27 5.99 3.69
C THR A 6 -13.40 4.91 2.62
N VAL A 7 -12.50 4.94 1.64
CA VAL A 7 -12.28 3.82 0.70
C VAL A 7 -10.96 3.13 1.04
N VAL A 8 -10.88 1.83 0.77
CA VAL A 8 -9.70 0.99 1.03
C VAL A 8 -9.24 0.38 -0.28
N TYR A 9 -7.93 0.29 -0.49
CA TYR A 9 -7.31 -0.39 -1.62
C TYR A 9 -6.19 -1.30 -1.12
N GLY A 10 -6.20 -2.56 -1.53
CA GLY A 10 -5.02 -3.42 -1.46
C GLY A 10 -4.12 -3.13 -2.66
N ILE A 11 -2.80 -3.16 -2.49
CA ILE A 11 -1.84 -2.91 -3.59
C ILE A 11 -0.69 -3.91 -3.47
N SER A 12 -0.38 -4.61 -4.55
CA SER A 12 0.85 -5.40 -4.68
C SER A 12 1.37 -5.39 -6.11
N ARG A 13 2.53 -6.00 -6.32
CA ARG A 13 3.15 -6.19 -7.64
C ARG A 13 2.42 -7.17 -8.55
N ASP A 14 1.40 -7.85 -8.03
CA ASP A 14 0.67 -8.85 -8.79
C ASP A 14 -0.23 -8.17 -9.82
N ASN A 15 -0.60 -8.92 -10.86
CA ASN A 15 -1.45 -8.42 -11.92
C ASN A 15 -2.94 -8.63 -11.63
N GLU A 16 -3.78 -8.04 -12.47
CA GLU A 16 -5.23 -8.07 -12.38
C GLU A 16 -5.79 -9.50 -12.39
N LYS A 17 -5.12 -10.43 -13.09
CA LYS A 17 -5.53 -11.84 -13.12
C LYS A 17 -5.31 -12.52 -11.76
N SER A 18 -4.13 -12.36 -11.18
CA SER A 18 -3.80 -12.87 -9.84
C SER A 18 -4.76 -12.30 -8.80
N HIS A 19 -4.96 -10.98 -8.83
CA HIS A 19 -5.91 -10.30 -7.96
C HIS A 19 -7.31 -10.86 -8.11
N ARG A 20 -7.78 -11.11 -9.34
CA ARG A 20 -9.11 -11.71 -9.56
C ARG A 20 -9.26 -13.08 -8.92
N GLU A 21 -8.23 -13.90 -8.96
CA GLU A 21 -8.23 -15.22 -8.33
C GLU A 21 -8.22 -15.08 -6.80
N PHE A 22 -7.39 -14.17 -6.27
CA PHE A 22 -7.31 -13.89 -4.84
C PHE A 22 -8.62 -13.31 -4.28
N GLN A 23 -9.27 -12.43 -5.04
CA GLN A 23 -10.57 -11.86 -4.71
C GLN A 23 -11.68 -12.90 -4.67
N LYS A 24 -11.64 -13.89 -5.57
CA LYS A 24 -12.60 -14.99 -5.59
C LYS A 24 -12.46 -15.89 -4.37
N GLU A 25 -11.22 -16.16 -3.95
CA GLU A 25 -10.94 -17.07 -2.83
C GLU A 25 -11.26 -16.43 -1.47
N TYR A 26 -10.84 -15.17 -1.25
CA TYR A 26 -10.91 -14.53 0.07
C TYR A 26 -12.03 -13.49 0.19
N GLN A 27 -12.66 -13.11 -0.92
CA GLN A 27 -13.85 -12.24 -0.96
C GLN A 27 -13.67 -10.91 -0.21
N PHE A 28 -12.54 -10.24 -0.43
CA PHE A 28 -12.26 -8.97 0.23
C PHE A 28 -13.34 -7.92 -0.09
N GLY A 29 -13.69 -7.11 0.92
CA GLY A 29 -14.66 -6.02 0.78
C GLY A 29 -14.11 -4.75 0.12
N PHE A 30 -12.95 -4.84 -0.55
CA PHE A 30 -12.26 -3.72 -1.17
C PHE A 30 -11.44 -4.19 -2.38
N PRO A 31 -11.28 -3.36 -3.41
CA PRO A 31 -10.52 -3.71 -4.63
C PRO A 31 -9.02 -3.86 -4.38
N LEU A 32 -8.37 -4.68 -5.21
CA LEU A 32 -6.92 -4.86 -5.24
C LEU A 32 -6.37 -4.18 -6.50
N LEU A 33 -5.41 -3.28 -6.33
CA LEU A 33 -4.81 -2.53 -7.43
C LEU A 33 -3.46 -3.14 -7.83
N ALA A 34 -3.34 -3.42 -9.14
CA ALA A 34 -2.12 -3.94 -9.72
C ALA A 34 -1.04 -2.85 -9.81
N ASP A 35 0.14 -3.13 -9.26
CA ASP A 35 1.34 -2.29 -9.30
C ASP A 35 2.51 -3.07 -9.94
N THR A 36 2.26 -3.61 -11.14
CA THR A 36 3.17 -4.56 -11.82
C THR A 36 4.59 -4.04 -12.02
N ASP A 37 4.75 -2.72 -12.19
CA ASP A 37 6.04 -2.05 -12.38
C ASP A 37 6.63 -1.47 -11.08
N LEU A 38 5.93 -1.66 -9.95
CA LEU A 38 6.24 -1.14 -8.62
C LEU A 38 6.28 0.39 -8.53
N GLU A 39 5.69 1.11 -9.48
CA GLU A 39 5.71 2.58 -9.48
C GLU A 39 5.01 3.14 -8.24
N VAL A 40 3.84 2.60 -7.88
CA VAL A 40 3.09 3.05 -6.71
C VAL A 40 3.85 2.68 -5.43
N SER A 41 4.39 1.47 -5.37
CA SER A 41 5.21 1.01 -4.25
C SER A 41 6.47 1.87 -4.08
N ARG A 42 7.12 2.31 -5.16
CA ARG A 42 8.29 3.24 -5.11
C ARG A 42 7.87 4.61 -4.58
N LEU A 43 6.78 5.18 -5.11
CA LEU A 43 6.26 6.49 -4.67
C LEU A 43 5.95 6.52 -3.16
N TYR A 44 5.48 5.39 -2.63
CA TYR A 44 5.12 5.23 -1.23
C TYR A 44 6.25 4.61 -0.38
N SER A 45 7.46 4.49 -0.92
CA SER A 45 8.63 3.88 -0.24
C SER A 45 8.31 2.52 0.40
N SER A 46 7.49 1.72 -0.27
CA SER A 46 6.98 0.45 0.23
C SER A 46 7.52 -0.71 -0.62
N ILE A 47 8.84 -0.82 -0.76
CA ILE A 47 9.51 -1.90 -1.49
C ILE A 47 10.55 -2.55 -0.57
N ARG A 48 10.76 -3.85 -0.78
CA ARG A 48 11.89 -4.60 -0.23
C ARG A 48 12.95 -4.73 -1.33
N GLU A 49 14.14 -4.21 -1.07
CA GLU A 49 15.22 -4.17 -2.07
C GLU A 49 15.78 -5.58 -2.37
N ASP A 50 15.61 -6.53 -1.45
CA ASP A 50 16.13 -7.90 -1.54
C ASP A 50 15.43 -8.77 -2.61
N ASN A 51 14.12 -8.56 -2.82
CA ASN A 51 13.29 -9.41 -3.69
C ASN A 51 12.36 -8.62 -4.64
N GLY A 52 12.38 -7.29 -4.57
CA GLY A 52 11.51 -6.44 -5.38
C GLY A 52 10.02 -6.63 -5.09
N MET A 53 9.65 -7.07 -3.89
CA MET A 53 8.25 -7.12 -3.45
C MET A 53 7.86 -5.86 -2.70
N SER A 54 6.56 -5.56 -2.65
CA SER A 54 6.07 -4.47 -1.81
C SER A 54 6.23 -4.81 -0.33
N SER A 55 6.71 -3.86 0.46
CA SER A 55 6.72 -3.98 1.91
C SER A 55 5.29 -3.95 2.45
N ARG A 56 5.03 -4.63 3.58
CA ARG A 56 3.72 -4.60 4.22
C ARG A 56 3.54 -3.28 4.98
N THR A 57 2.93 -2.31 4.29
CA THR A 57 2.76 -0.94 4.81
C THR A 57 1.34 -0.45 4.54
N THR A 58 0.74 0.21 5.53
CA THR A 58 -0.57 0.85 5.38
C THR A 58 -0.46 2.36 5.53
N PHE A 59 -1.04 3.10 4.59
CA PHE A 59 -1.14 4.56 4.62
C PHE A 59 -2.59 4.97 4.82
N VAL A 60 -2.81 5.95 5.70
CA VAL A 60 -4.11 6.62 5.87
C VAL A 60 -4.00 8.03 5.33
N ILE A 61 -4.85 8.39 4.38
CA ILE A 61 -4.88 9.68 3.69
C ILE A 61 -6.23 10.35 3.99
N ASP A 62 -6.19 11.61 4.40
CA ASP A 62 -7.40 12.37 4.69
C ASP A 62 -8.07 12.92 3.42
N LYS A 63 -9.23 13.57 3.59
CA LYS A 63 -9.96 14.21 2.48
C LYS A 63 -9.20 15.35 1.82
N ALA A 64 -8.28 16.02 2.52
CA ALA A 64 -7.46 17.05 1.92
C ALA A 64 -6.31 16.46 1.07
N GLY A 65 -6.13 15.14 1.09
CA GLY A 65 -5.09 14.42 0.36
C GLY A 65 -3.76 14.37 1.12
N TYR A 66 -3.76 14.54 2.43
CA TYR A 66 -2.56 14.49 3.27
C TYR A 66 -2.46 13.16 4.01
N ILE A 67 -1.24 12.65 4.12
CA ILE A 67 -0.93 11.44 4.87
C ILE A 67 -1.08 11.72 6.36
N ARG A 68 -1.92 10.95 7.05
CA ARG A 68 -2.18 11.09 8.50
C ARG A 68 -1.60 9.96 9.33
N SER A 69 -1.40 8.79 8.74
CA SER A 69 -0.77 7.67 9.42
C SER A 69 -0.02 6.79 8.44
N ILE A 70 1.09 6.21 8.90
CA ILE A 70 1.88 5.21 8.20
C ILE A 70 2.15 4.07 9.18
N ASN A 71 1.62 2.89 8.91
CA ASN A 71 1.90 1.68 9.68
C ASN A 71 2.81 0.76 8.85
N ARG A 72 4.09 0.66 9.24
CA ARG A 72 5.04 -0.29 8.65
C ARG A 72 5.10 -1.49 9.56
N LYS A 73 4.62 -2.66 9.10
CA LYS A 73 4.77 -3.88 9.90
C LYS A 73 6.24 -4.33 9.80
N VAL A 74 7.02 -4.00 10.82
CA VAL A 74 8.37 -4.54 10.98
C VAL A 74 8.24 -5.96 11.49
N ASN A 75 8.65 -6.94 10.68
CA ASN A 75 8.93 -8.27 11.21
C ASN A 75 10.22 -8.15 12.00
N ILE A 76 10.12 -8.04 13.33
CA ILE A 76 11.28 -8.18 14.20
C ILE A 76 11.48 -9.69 14.33
N PRO A 77 12.57 -10.29 13.79
CA PRO A 77 12.90 -11.66 14.15
C PRO A 77 13.08 -11.68 15.67
N GLU A 78 12.38 -12.56 16.38
CA GLU A 78 12.68 -12.80 17.79
C GLU A 78 14.09 -13.39 17.87
N HIS A 79 15.12 -12.55 18.01
CA HIS A 79 16.35 -12.80 18.75
C HIS A 79 16.92 -11.45 19.18
N GLY A 80 16.91 -11.21 20.49
CA GLY A 80 17.20 -9.93 21.14
C GLY A 80 18.67 -9.54 21.12
N SER A 81 19.24 -9.26 19.94
CA SER A 81 20.64 -8.78 19.84
C SER A 81 20.91 -7.71 18.78
N GLU A 82 19.97 -7.36 17.91
CA GLU A 82 20.20 -6.37 16.82
C GLU A 82 19.44 -5.06 17.03
N VAL A 83 19.35 -4.57 18.28
CA VAL A 83 18.71 -3.28 18.58
C VAL A 83 19.58 -2.08 18.15
N LEU A 84 20.75 -2.32 17.54
CA LEU A 84 21.72 -1.26 17.22
C LEU A 84 21.98 -1.01 15.72
N GLU A 85 21.43 -1.81 14.80
CA GLU A 85 21.63 -1.59 13.35
C GLU A 85 20.52 -0.78 12.65
N THR A 86 19.48 -0.35 13.37
CA THR A 86 18.37 0.45 12.79
C THR A 86 18.74 1.92 12.52
N VAL A 87 20.00 2.32 12.74
CA VAL A 87 20.47 3.71 12.55
C VAL A 87 21.56 3.75 11.49
N GLN A 88 21.30 3.27 10.28
CA GLN A 88 21.99 3.70 9.06
C GLN A 88 21.44 2.97 7.83
N GLU A 89 20.47 3.59 7.15
CA GLU A 89 20.50 3.60 5.70
C GLU A 89 19.83 4.87 5.17
N THR A 90 20.55 5.52 4.26
CA THR A 90 20.62 6.96 4.12
C THR A 90 20.11 7.33 2.74
N THR A 91 19.30 8.39 2.64
CA THR A 91 19.08 9.18 1.41
C THR A 91 18.32 8.53 0.24
N GLN A 92 17.01 8.28 0.41
CA GLN A 92 16.02 8.44 -0.68
C GLN A 92 14.67 8.87 -0.07
N TYR A 93 13.88 9.64 -0.82
CA TYR A 93 12.63 10.30 -0.42
C TYR A 93 11.75 9.49 0.54
N GLN A 94 11.87 9.72 1.85
CA GLN A 94 11.01 9.08 2.83
C GLN A 94 9.64 9.74 2.80
N ILE A 95 8.60 8.98 2.47
CA ILE A 95 7.21 9.37 2.70
C ILE A 95 6.96 9.58 4.20
N ARG A 96 6.39 10.73 4.56
CA ARG A 96 6.17 11.17 5.97
C ARG A 96 4.72 11.55 6.24
N VAL A 97 4.31 11.42 7.49
CA VAL A 97 3.03 11.96 7.96
C VAL A 97 3.04 13.48 7.82
N GLY A 98 1.91 14.05 7.38
CA GLY A 98 1.70 15.48 7.21
C GLY A 98 2.01 16.00 5.80
N GLN A 99 2.63 15.21 4.92
CA GLN A 99 2.85 15.61 3.53
C GLN A 99 1.67 15.25 2.63
N PRO A 100 1.50 15.92 1.47
CA PRO A 100 0.56 15.49 0.43
C PRO A 100 0.89 14.07 -0.04
N ALA A 101 -0.13 13.22 -0.15
CA ALA A 101 0.03 11.89 -0.70
C ALA A 101 0.40 11.96 -2.20
N PRO A 102 1.46 11.27 -2.66
CA PRO A 102 1.80 11.20 -4.08
C PRO A 102 0.62 10.66 -4.89
N ASP A 103 0.26 11.35 -5.97
CA ASP A 103 -0.82 10.89 -6.85
C ASP A 103 -0.34 9.71 -7.70
N PHE A 104 -1.27 8.84 -8.08
CA PHE A 104 -1.02 7.71 -8.97
C PHE A 104 -2.32 7.32 -9.67
N VAL A 105 -2.19 6.53 -10.73
CA VAL A 105 -3.29 5.79 -11.36
C VAL A 105 -2.95 4.31 -11.31
N ALA A 106 -3.87 3.49 -10.83
CA ALA A 106 -3.72 2.04 -10.85
C ALA A 106 -5.07 1.37 -11.13
N TYR A 107 -5.03 0.12 -11.57
CA TYR A 107 -6.19 -0.61 -12.07
C TYR A 107 -6.53 -1.78 -11.17
N ASP A 108 -7.82 -2.04 -10.97
CA ASP A 108 -8.28 -3.20 -10.21
C ASP A 108 -8.33 -4.49 -11.05
N GLU A 109 -8.79 -5.58 -10.42
CA GLU A 109 -8.94 -6.88 -11.07
C GLU A 109 -9.93 -6.90 -12.25
N ASN A 110 -10.73 -5.84 -12.40
CA ASN A 110 -11.73 -5.63 -13.44
C ASN A 110 -11.27 -4.60 -14.49
N ASN A 111 -10.02 -4.14 -14.44
CA ASN A 111 -9.46 -3.05 -15.27
C ASN A 111 -10.15 -1.69 -15.06
N ILE A 112 -10.76 -1.46 -13.89
CA ILE A 112 -11.27 -0.15 -13.52
C ILE A 112 -10.10 0.67 -12.99
N GLY A 113 -9.86 1.83 -13.62
CA GLY A 113 -8.79 2.75 -13.22
C GLY A 113 -9.20 3.64 -12.06
N TYR A 114 -8.30 3.77 -11.08
CA TYR A 114 -8.47 4.62 -9.90
C TYR A 114 -7.33 5.62 -9.82
N GLN A 115 -7.68 6.92 -9.81
CA GLN A 115 -6.75 8.00 -9.53
C GLN A 115 -6.91 8.47 -8.09
N LEU A 116 -5.83 8.51 -7.31
CA LEU A 116 -5.90 8.89 -5.89
C LEU A 116 -6.47 10.30 -5.70
N SER A 117 -6.08 11.26 -6.53
CA SER A 117 -6.55 12.64 -6.44
C SER A 117 -8.06 12.79 -6.70
N ALA A 118 -8.71 11.81 -7.35
CA ALA A 118 -10.16 11.83 -7.57
C ALA A 118 -10.99 11.76 -6.27
N PHE A 119 -10.37 11.29 -5.17
CA PHE A 119 -10.97 11.18 -3.83
C PHE A 119 -10.81 12.43 -2.97
N LYS A 120 -9.95 13.39 -3.37
CA LYS A 120 -9.77 14.65 -2.63
C LYS A 120 -11.11 15.37 -2.48
N SER A 121 -11.32 15.92 -1.29
CA SER A 121 -12.54 16.57 -0.81
C SER A 121 -13.78 15.66 -0.74
N LYS A 122 -13.69 14.37 -1.10
CA LYS A 122 -14.83 13.44 -1.15
C LYS A 122 -14.74 12.35 -0.08
N LYS A 123 -13.62 11.63 -0.01
CA LYS A 123 -13.45 10.45 0.85
C LYS A 123 -12.04 10.43 1.45
N ARG A 124 -11.88 9.78 2.61
CA ARG A 124 -10.56 9.34 3.08
C ARG A 124 -10.12 8.12 2.28
N VAL A 125 -8.83 7.88 2.19
CA VAL A 125 -8.28 6.73 1.45
C VAL A 125 -7.33 5.95 2.36
N VAL A 126 -7.46 4.63 2.37
CA VAL A 126 -6.49 3.72 2.98
C VAL A 126 -5.82 2.92 1.86
N LEU A 127 -4.50 3.00 1.80
CA LEU A 127 -3.69 2.19 0.89
C LEU A 127 -2.97 1.12 1.71
N SER A 128 -3.24 -0.15 1.42
CA SER A 128 -2.63 -1.28 2.12
C SER A 128 -1.74 -2.07 1.17
N PHE A 129 -0.43 -1.80 1.24
CA PHE A 129 0.58 -2.52 0.47
C PHE A 129 0.86 -3.89 1.11
N TYR A 130 0.99 -4.91 0.28
CA TYR A 130 1.35 -6.26 0.71
C TYR A 130 2.26 -6.96 -0.32
N PRO A 131 3.04 -7.98 0.10
CA PRO A 131 4.11 -8.50 -0.75
C PRO A 131 3.65 -9.25 -2.00
N MET A 132 2.68 -10.16 -1.84
CA MET A 132 2.21 -11.06 -2.89
C MET A 132 0.85 -11.68 -2.55
N ASP A 133 0.01 -11.88 -3.55
CA ASP A 133 -1.25 -12.63 -3.47
C ASP A 133 -1.01 -14.10 -3.04
N MET A 134 -2.00 -14.71 -2.39
CA MET A 134 -2.02 -16.16 -2.07
C MET A 134 -0.80 -16.72 -1.33
N THR A 135 0.00 -15.88 -0.67
CA THR A 135 1.16 -16.31 0.12
C THR A 135 0.84 -16.33 1.62
N PRO A 136 1.26 -17.36 2.38
CA PRO A 136 1.20 -17.33 3.84
C PRO A 136 2.00 -16.13 4.36
N GLY A 137 1.33 -15.29 5.15
CA GLY A 137 1.85 -13.97 5.55
C GLY A 137 2.72 -13.95 6.79
#